data_AF-A0A965L0F3-F1
#
_entry.id   AF-A0A965L0F3-F1
#
_cell.length_a   1.000
_cell.length_b   1.000
_cell.length_c   1.000
_cell.angle_alpha   90.00
_cell.angle_beta   90.00
_cell.angle_gamma   90.00
#
_symmetry.space_group_name_H-M   'P 1'
#
loop_
_entity.id
_entity.type
_entity.pdbx_description
1 polymer ?
#
loop_
_entity_poly.entity_id
_entity_poly.type
_entity_poly.pdbx_seq_one_letter_code
_entity_poly.pdbx_strand_id
1 'polypeptide(L)'
;MFLVLFGFIWYFVYYFAKQEINMNFYAHEVIELKQQPTPDTCVSTCLAMLLNEDTQTIIDQFHASYKAGQTNPIKFLEQRGIKVNDGKPYQYLDEDGLYFLMVPSLNIQATNHQIIYIIEEGGNGWFHTLLDPVKGREGKLYYKSDFEQDDNELSVKLKGFAVDFFIDIETAKKILTGQQL
;
A
#
# COMPACT_ATOMS: atom_id res chain seq x y z
N MET A 1 -41.21 18.64 28.40
CA MET A 1 -39.90 19.32 28.27
C MET A 1 -38.69 18.43 28.61
N PHE A 2 -38.86 17.15 28.98
CA PHE A 2 -37.75 16.24 29.32
C PHE A 2 -37.27 15.33 28.15
N LEU A 3 -38.11 15.10 27.14
CA LEU A 3 -37.80 14.18 26.02
C LEU A 3 -36.84 14.78 24.97
N VAL A 4 -36.75 16.11 24.86
CA VAL A 4 -35.91 16.78 23.85
C VAL A 4 -34.43 16.77 24.24
N LEU A 5 -34.11 16.85 25.54
CA LEU A 5 -32.74 16.79 26.05
C LEU A 5 -32.09 15.41 25.86
N PHE A 6 -32.85 14.33 26.01
CA PHE A 6 -32.33 12.97 25.80
C PHE A 6 -31.96 12.69 24.34
N GLY A 7 -32.78 13.16 23.39
CA GLY A 7 -32.47 13.02 21.96
C GLY A 7 -31.24 13.81 21.54
N PHE A 8 -31.05 15.02 22.10
CA PHE A 8 -29.86 15.83 21.84
C PHE A 8 -28.59 15.19 22.39
N ILE A 9 -28.62 14.67 23.62
CA ILE A 9 -27.46 14.00 24.23
C ILE A 9 -27.12 12.71 23.48
N TRP A 10 -28.12 11.92 23.07
CA TRP A 10 -27.87 10.69 22.31
C TRP A 10 -27.35 10.98 20.90
N TYR A 11 -27.87 12.01 20.23
CA TYR A 11 -27.33 12.48 18.96
C TYR A 11 -25.91 13.02 19.11
N PHE A 12 -25.62 13.80 20.16
CA PHE A 12 -24.27 14.30 20.42
C PHE A 12 -23.31 13.17 20.75
N VAL A 13 -23.67 12.22 21.62
CA VAL A 13 -22.84 11.05 21.95
C VAL A 13 -22.64 10.16 20.72
N TYR A 14 -23.68 9.93 19.90
CA TYR A 14 -23.53 9.20 18.64
C TYR A 14 -22.65 9.94 17.63
N TYR A 15 -22.79 11.26 17.52
CA TYR A 15 -22.02 12.09 16.59
C TYR A 15 -20.56 12.23 17.03
N PHE A 16 -20.31 12.39 18.33
CA PHE A 16 -18.96 12.40 18.92
C PHE A 16 -18.34 11.01 18.94
N ALA A 17 -19.09 9.94 19.24
CA ALA A 17 -18.59 8.58 19.08
C ALA A 17 -18.28 8.26 17.62
N LYS A 18 -19.05 8.78 16.66
CA LYS A 18 -18.74 8.63 15.23
C LYS A 18 -17.57 9.53 14.78
N GLN A 19 -17.34 10.67 15.43
CA GLN A 19 -16.14 11.48 15.23
C GLN A 19 -14.89 10.90 15.92
N GLU A 20 -15.03 10.20 17.04
CA GLU A 20 -13.94 9.48 17.71
C GLU A 20 -13.68 8.11 17.07
N ILE A 21 -14.68 7.50 16.43
CA ILE A 21 -14.54 6.30 15.57
C ILE A 21 -14.07 6.66 14.15
N ASN A 22 -14.11 7.95 13.75
CA ASN A 22 -13.14 8.51 12.79
C ASN A 22 -11.75 8.64 13.45
N MET A 23 -11.40 7.65 14.28
CA MET A 23 -10.06 7.38 14.76
C MET A 23 -9.18 7.29 13.51
N ASN A 24 -8.18 8.16 13.46
CA ASN A 24 -7.18 8.23 12.42
C ASN A 24 -6.48 6.86 12.31
N PHE A 25 -7.04 5.94 11.53
CA PHE A 25 -6.36 4.70 11.19
C PHE A 25 -5.21 5.06 10.28
N TYR A 26 -4.04 4.58 10.63
CA TYR A 26 -2.88 4.74 9.79
C TYR A 26 -2.94 3.71 8.66
N ALA A 27 -2.56 4.10 7.43
CA ALA A 27 -2.57 3.18 6.30
C ALA A 27 -1.73 1.93 6.60
N HIS A 28 -0.60 2.09 7.30
CA HIS A 28 0.27 0.98 7.70
C HIS A 28 -0.34 0.01 8.72
N GLU A 29 -1.42 0.40 9.42
CA GLU A 29 -2.13 -0.47 10.36
C GLU A 29 -3.20 -1.33 9.67
N VAL A 30 -3.68 -0.89 8.51
CA VAL A 30 -4.81 -1.52 7.79
C VAL A 30 -4.33 -2.37 6.63
N ILE A 31 -3.25 -1.97 5.96
CA ILE A 31 -2.73 -2.73 4.84
C ILE A 31 -2.03 -4.01 5.31
N GLU A 32 -2.38 -5.13 4.69
CA GLU A 32 -1.77 -6.42 4.99
C GLU A 32 -0.75 -6.80 3.92
N LEU A 33 0.41 -7.30 4.35
CA LEU A 33 1.38 -7.92 3.46
C LEU A 33 0.76 -9.17 2.79
N LYS A 34 0.69 -9.18 1.46
CA LYS A 34 0.29 -10.34 0.66
C LYS A 34 1.51 -10.93 -0.05
N GLN A 35 1.61 -12.25 -0.06
CA GLN A 35 2.69 -12.95 -0.75
C GLN A 35 2.35 -13.18 -2.22
N GLN A 36 3.33 -12.98 -3.10
CA GLN A 36 3.16 -13.29 -4.53
C GLN A 36 3.16 -14.81 -4.76
N PRO A 37 2.17 -15.36 -5.48
CA PRO A 37 2.08 -16.80 -5.70
C PRO A 37 3.14 -17.31 -6.70
N THR A 38 3.56 -16.47 -7.66
CA THR A 38 4.51 -16.86 -8.71
C THR A 38 5.71 -15.89 -8.75
N PRO A 39 6.82 -16.24 -9.42
CA PRO A 39 7.99 -15.36 -9.50
C PRO A 39 7.76 -14.00 -10.16
N ASP A 40 6.74 -13.84 -11.01
CA ASP A 40 6.53 -12.62 -11.79
C ASP A 40 5.23 -11.86 -11.46
N THR A 41 4.47 -12.27 -10.44
CA THR A 41 3.21 -11.61 -10.02
C THR A 41 3.38 -10.47 -9.01
N CYS A 42 4.59 -9.95 -8.78
CA CYS A 42 4.86 -8.91 -7.77
C CYS A 42 3.98 -7.67 -7.94
N VAL A 43 3.84 -7.14 -9.17
CA VAL A 43 3.01 -5.97 -9.47
C VAL A 43 1.53 -6.24 -9.13
N SER A 44 1.00 -7.41 -9.51
CA SER A 44 -0.37 -7.81 -9.20
C SER A 44 -0.58 -7.92 -7.69
N THR A 45 0.39 -8.45 -6.96
CA THR A 45 0.30 -8.57 -5.50
C THR A 45 0.36 -7.20 -4.81
N CYS A 46 1.19 -6.25 -5.28
CA CYS A 46 1.16 -4.88 -4.76
C CYS A 46 -0.18 -4.19 -5.02
N LEU A 47 -0.76 -4.34 -6.21
CA LEU A 47 -2.11 -3.84 -6.49
C LEU A 47 -3.16 -4.47 -5.56
N ALA A 48 -3.07 -5.78 -5.28
CA ALA A 48 -3.95 -6.48 -4.36
C ALA A 48 -3.81 -6.01 -2.90
N MET A 49 -2.60 -5.61 -2.48
CA MET A 49 -2.38 -4.99 -1.17
C MET A 49 -3.05 -3.62 -1.08
N LEU A 50 -2.83 -2.73 -2.07
CA LEU A 50 -3.45 -1.41 -2.13
C LEU A 50 -4.99 -1.50 -2.15
N LEU A 51 -5.55 -2.34 -3.03
CA LEU A 51 -6.99 -2.46 -3.25
C LEU A 51 -7.71 -3.26 -2.16
N ASN A 52 -6.96 -3.83 -1.21
CA ASN A 52 -7.47 -4.77 -0.22
C ASN A 52 -8.27 -5.95 -0.84
N GLU A 53 -7.81 -6.42 -2.01
CA GLU A 53 -8.44 -7.50 -2.78
C GLU A 53 -7.59 -8.78 -2.78
N ASP A 54 -8.17 -9.93 -3.06
CA ASP A 54 -7.40 -11.16 -3.18
C ASP A 54 -6.37 -11.09 -4.34
N THR A 55 -5.17 -11.63 -4.11
CA THR A 55 -4.08 -11.59 -5.10
C THR A 55 -4.44 -12.30 -6.39
N GLN A 56 -5.14 -13.44 -6.32
CA GLN A 56 -5.55 -14.19 -7.51
C GLN A 56 -6.58 -13.41 -8.31
N THR A 57 -7.51 -12.72 -7.65
CA THR A 57 -8.49 -11.84 -8.31
C THR A 57 -7.82 -10.76 -9.14
N ILE A 58 -6.78 -10.09 -8.61
CA ILE A 58 -6.03 -9.10 -9.38
C ILE A 58 -5.21 -9.76 -10.50
N ILE A 59 -4.63 -10.94 -10.26
CA ILE A 59 -3.90 -11.68 -11.31
C ILE A 59 -4.82 -11.94 -12.51
N ASP A 60 -6.02 -12.45 -12.27
CA ASP A 60 -6.98 -12.83 -13.31
C ASP A 60 -7.45 -11.62 -14.13
N GLN A 61 -7.55 -10.45 -13.51
CA GLN A 61 -8.04 -9.22 -14.16
C GLN A 61 -6.95 -8.40 -14.86
N PHE A 62 -5.71 -8.43 -14.36
CA PHE A 62 -4.65 -7.50 -14.74
C PHE A 62 -3.46 -8.17 -15.43
N HIS A 63 -3.03 -9.32 -14.92
CA HIS A 63 -1.66 -9.79 -15.12
C HIS A 63 -1.35 -10.09 -16.59
N ALA A 64 -2.23 -10.82 -17.27
CA ALA A 64 -2.03 -11.18 -18.68
C ALA A 64 -1.89 -9.95 -19.59
N SER A 65 -2.79 -8.97 -19.42
CA SER A 65 -2.78 -7.72 -20.19
C SER A 65 -1.53 -6.88 -19.90
N TYR A 66 -1.08 -6.85 -18.65
CA TYR A 66 0.16 -6.17 -18.25
C TYR A 66 1.38 -6.82 -18.91
N LYS A 67 1.50 -8.14 -18.85
CA LYS A 67 2.59 -8.89 -19.49
C LYS A 67 2.60 -8.75 -21.01
N ALA A 68 1.43 -8.56 -21.62
CA ALA A 68 1.27 -8.28 -23.04
C ALA A 68 1.52 -6.80 -23.41
N GLY A 69 1.81 -5.92 -22.45
CA GLY A 69 2.01 -4.49 -22.67
C GLY A 69 0.74 -3.71 -23.05
N GLN A 70 -0.44 -4.30 -22.83
CA GLN A 70 -1.73 -3.71 -23.18
C GLN A 70 -2.28 -2.78 -22.10
N THR A 71 -1.81 -2.95 -20.86
CA THR A 71 -2.13 -2.08 -19.72
C THR A 71 -0.90 -1.88 -18.83
N ASN A 72 -1.01 -0.99 -17.85
CA ASN A 72 -0.03 -0.79 -16.79
C ASN A 72 -0.77 -0.54 -15.46
N PRO A 73 -0.07 -0.54 -14.31
CA PRO A 73 -0.72 -0.37 -13.00
C PRO A 73 -1.55 0.91 -12.90
N ILE A 74 -1.02 2.03 -13.43
CA ILE A 74 -1.69 3.33 -13.44
C ILE A 74 -3.03 3.26 -14.17
N LYS A 75 -3.04 2.79 -15.43
CA LYS A 75 -4.27 2.63 -16.23
C LYS A 75 -5.29 1.72 -15.56
N PHE A 76 -4.82 0.65 -14.90
CA PHE A 76 -5.69 -0.28 -14.18
C PHE A 76 -6.35 0.35 -12.94
N LEU A 77 -5.64 1.24 -12.25
CA LEU A 77 -6.18 2.03 -11.14
C LEU A 77 -7.13 3.13 -11.63
N GLU A 78 -6.78 3.85 -12.71
CA GLU A 78 -7.61 4.88 -13.32
C GLU A 78 -8.96 4.33 -13.79
N GLN A 79 -8.99 3.11 -14.35
CA GLN A 79 -10.23 2.41 -14.72
C GLN A 79 -11.17 2.16 -13.52
N ARG A 80 -10.65 2.18 -12.30
CA ARG A 80 -11.41 2.10 -11.04
C ARG A 80 -11.70 3.46 -10.41
N GLY A 81 -11.40 4.55 -11.12
CA GLY A 81 -11.55 5.91 -10.61
C GLY A 81 -10.47 6.34 -9.60
N ILE A 82 -9.40 5.55 -9.45
CA ILE A 82 -8.28 5.87 -8.56
C ILE A 82 -7.28 6.72 -9.35
N LYS A 83 -7.06 7.94 -8.89
CA LYS A 83 -6.00 8.81 -9.41
C LYS A 83 -4.70 8.51 -8.69
N VAL A 84 -3.60 8.59 -9.44
CA VAL A 84 -2.25 8.39 -8.93
C VAL A 84 -1.36 9.54 -9.40
N ASN A 85 -0.23 9.72 -8.73
CA ASN A 85 0.82 10.63 -9.16
C ASN A 85 1.96 9.82 -9.79
N ASP A 86 2.44 10.26 -10.95
CA ASP A 86 3.60 9.65 -11.60
C ASP A 86 4.85 9.84 -10.75
N GLY A 87 5.67 8.79 -10.67
CA GLY A 87 7.00 8.87 -10.09
C GLY A 87 7.96 9.65 -10.99
N LYS A 88 8.97 10.28 -10.37
CA LYS A 88 10.03 11.00 -11.09
C LYS A 88 11.38 10.30 -10.93
N PRO A 89 12.27 10.37 -11.95
CA PRO A 89 13.65 9.95 -11.78
C PRO A 89 14.30 10.67 -10.59
N TYR A 90 14.98 9.92 -9.73
CA TYR A 90 15.66 10.43 -8.52
C TYR A 90 14.73 11.07 -7.48
N GLN A 91 13.43 10.77 -7.51
CA GLN A 91 12.50 11.21 -6.47
C GLN A 91 12.90 10.63 -5.10
N TYR A 92 12.97 11.50 -4.11
CA TYR A 92 13.13 11.12 -2.71
C TYR A 92 11.79 10.71 -2.11
N LEU A 93 11.84 9.91 -1.03
CA LEU A 93 10.66 9.53 -0.25
C LEU A 93 10.60 10.42 0.99
N ASP A 94 10.07 11.63 0.83
CA ASP A 94 10.08 12.69 1.85
C ASP A 94 8.70 13.28 2.18
N GLU A 95 7.63 12.74 1.58
CA GLU A 95 6.25 13.14 1.83
C GLU A 95 5.35 11.96 2.17
N ASP A 96 4.22 12.24 2.82
CA ASP A 96 3.18 11.25 3.13
C ASP A 96 2.65 10.59 1.85
N GLY A 97 2.61 9.27 1.83
CA GLY A 97 2.07 8.54 0.70
C GLY A 97 2.29 7.04 0.74
N LEU A 98 1.56 6.37 -0.15
CA LEU A 98 1.78 4.97 -0.50
C LEU A 98 2.45 4.91 -1.87
N TYR A 99 3.70 4.45 -1.87
CA TYR A 99 4.58 4.45 -3.03
C TYR A 99 4.72 3.05 -3.60
N PHE A 100 4.56 2.95 -4.92
CA PHE A 100 4.94 1.79 -5.69
C PHE A 100 6.40 1.98 -6.13
N LEU A 101 7.31 1.22 -5.51
CA LEU A 101 8.73 1.29 -5.82
C LEU A 101 9.16 0.15 -6.75
N MET A 102 9.87 0.53 -7.81
CA MET A 102 10.59 -0.38 -8.68
C MET A 102 12.02 -0.55 -8.16
N VAL A 103 12.40 -1.79 -7.89
CA VAL A 103 13.71 -2.16 -7.34
C VAL A 103 14.32 -3.29 -8.16
N PRO A 104 15.66 -3.48 -8.14
CA PRO A 104 16.27 -4.69 -8.71
C PRO A 104 15.72 -5.95 -8.03
N SER A 105 15.44 -7.00 -8.79
CA SER A 105 15.06 -8.27 -8.16
C SER A 105 16.25 -8.91 -7.46
N LEU A 106 16.04 -9.31 -6.20
CA LEU A 106 17.02 -10.09 -5.43
C LEU A 106 17.05 -11.56 -5.83
N ASN A 107 16.01 -12.04 -6.52
CA ASN A 107 15.79 -13.48 -6.77
C ASN A 107 15.83 -13.87 -8.24
N ILE A 108 15.78 -12.90 -9.16
CA ILE A 108 15.79 -13.12 -10.60
C ILE A 108 16.77 -12.13 -11.23
N GLN A 109 17.76 -12.64 -11.95
CA GLN A 109 18.81 -11.82 -12.52
C GLN A 109 18.29 -10.94 -13.65
N ALA A 110 18.73 -9.67 -13.67
CA ALA A 110 18.42 -8.69 -14.71
C ALA A 110 16.91 -8.40 -14.89
N THR A 111 16.12 -8.54 -13.81
CA THR A 111 14.71 -8.15 -13.79
C THR A 111 14.41 -7.16 -12.68
N ASN A 112 13.33 -6.42 -12.84
CA ASN A 112 12.80 -5.55 -11.80
C ASN A 112 11.83 -6.31 -10.89
N HIS A 113 11.61 -5.75 -9.71
CA HIS A 113 10.67 -6.19 -8.70
C HIS A 113 9.87 -4.99 -8.19
N GLN A 114 8.61 -5.21 -7.85
CA GLN A 114 7.71 -4.18 -7.36
C GLN A 114 7.44 -4.41 -5.88
N ILE A 115 7.60 -3.36 -5.08
CA ILE A 115 7.29 -3.35 -3.64
C ILE A 115 6.45 -2.12 -3.30
N ILE A 116 5.80 -2.14 -2.13
CA ILE A 116 5.13 -0.97 -1.56
C ILE A 116 6.00 -0.38 -0.45
N TYR A 117 6.09 0.95 -0.42
CA TYR A 117 6.64 1.70 0.70
C TYR A 117 5.63 2.74 1.14
N ILE A 118 5.37 2.82 2.45
CA ILE A 118 4.41 3.75 3.04
C ILE A 118 5.18 4.69 3.93
N ILE A 119 4.95 5.98 3.71
CA ILE A 119 5.38 7.06 4.60
C ILE A 119 4.12 7.71 5.13
N GLU A 120 4.05 7.83 6.45
CA GLU A 120 2.89 8.42 7.10
C GLU A 120 3.30 9.13 8.38
N GLU A 121 3.02 10.41 8.46
CA GLU A 121 3.14 11.20 9.67
C GLU A 121 2.02 10.82 10.65
N GLY A 122 2.41 10.59 11.90
CA GLY A 122 1.48 10.43 13.00
C GLY A 122 1.95 11.11 14.27
N GLY A 123 1.14 11.02 15.33
CA GLY A 123 1.32 11.80 16.55
C GLY A 123 2.68 11.68 17.25
N ASN A 124 3.48 10.66 16.93
CA ASN A 124 4.81 10.41 17.50
C ASN A 124 5.95 10.41 16.46
N GLY A 125 5.71 10.90 15.25
CA GLY A 125 6.72 10.99 14.18
C GLY A 125 6.31 10.26 12.90
N TRP A 126 7.30 9.90 12.09
CA TRP A 126 7.12 9.30 10.77
C TRP A 126 7.15 7.77 10.86
N PHE A 127 6.12 7.13 10.31
CA PHE A 127 6.04 5.69 10.12
C PHE A 127 6.54 5.32 8.73
N HIS A 128 7.42 4.32 8.67
CA HIS A 128 8.02 3.83 7.44
C HIS A 128 7.79 2.33 7.30
N THR A 129 6.85 1.94 6.45
CA THR A 129 6.45 0.54 6.28
C THR A 129 6.78 0.07 4.87
N LEU A 130 7.58 -0.99 4.77
CA LEU A 130 7.93 -1.62 3.50
C LEU A 130 7.24 -2.97 3.40
N LEU A 131 6.49 -3.17 2.31
CA LEU A 131 5.82 -4.43 1.99
C LEU A 131 6.42 -5.01 0.71
N ASP A 132 7.27 -6.01 0.88
CA ASP A 132 7.82 -6.80 -0.23
C ASP A 132 6.98 -8.07 -0.41
N PRO A 133 6.27 -8.28 -1.53
CA PRO A 133 5.43 -9.45 -1.73
C PRO A 133 6.22 -10.78 -1.80
N VAL A 134 7.56 -10.75 -1.80
CA VAL A 134 8.41 -11.94 -1.66
C VAL A 134 8.61 -12.32 -0.19
N LYS A 135 8.44 -11.40 0.76
CA LYS A 135 8.70 -11.63 2.19
C LYS A 135 7.90 -12.83 2.71
N GLY A 136 8.61 -13.74 3.38
CA GLY A 136 8.07 -14.99 3.90
C GLY A 136 7.96 -16.15 2.89
N ARG A 137 8.38 -15.97 1.62
CA ARG A 137 8.49 -17.09 0.68
C ARG A 137 9.75 -17.90 1.00
N GLU A 138 9.60 -19.22 1.02
CA GLU A 138 10.68 -20.14 1.40
C GLU A 138 11.94 -19.94 0.54
N GLY A 139 13.07 -19.70 1.21
CA GLY A 139 14.38 -19.56 0.57
C GLY A 139 14.52 -18.35 -0.37
N LYS A 140 13.67 -17.32 -0.23
CA LYS A 140 13.72 -16.11 -1.06
C LYS A 140 14.19 -14.90 -0.28
N LEU A 141 15.08 -14.14 -0.91
CA LEU A 141 15.53 -12.85 -0.42
C LEU A 141 14.40 -11.82 -0.55
N TYR A 142 14.27 -10.91 0.40
CA TYR A 142 13.27 -9.84 0.35
C TYR A 142 13.84 -8.53 0.90
N TYR A 143 13.29 -7.41 0.45
CA TYR A 143 13.64 -6.10 0.95
C TYR A 143 13.01 -5.82 2.32
N LYS A 144 13.75 -5.11 3.16
CA LYS A 144 13.27 -4.51 4.41
C LYS A 144 13.58 -3.02 4.46
N SER A 145 12.79 -2.30 5.25
CA SER A 145 13.04 -0.89 5.55
C SER A 145 14.33 -0.73 6.35
N ASP A 146 15.01 0.42 6.21
CA ASP A 146 16.19 0.75 7.05
C ASP A 146 15.83 0.89 8.54
N PHE A 147 14.55 1.13 8.83
CA PHE A 147 14.01 1.27 10.19
C PHE A 147 13.50 -0.05 10.78
N GLU A 148 13.38 -1.10 9.97
CA GLU A 148 12.88 -2.40 10.41
C GLU A 148 14.00 -3.21 11.08
N GLN A 149 13.74 -3.68 12.30
CA GLN A 149 14.60 -4.66 12.98
C GLN A 149 14.19 -6.07 12.55
N ASP A 150 14.84 -6.54 11.50
CA ASP A 150 14.69 -7.92 11.02
C ASP A 150 16.10 -8.49 10.81
N ASP A 151 16.49 -9.47 11.63
CA ASP A 151 17.83 -10.09 11.57
C ASP A 151 17.85 -11.36 10.70
N ASN A 152 16.78 -11.64 9.96
CA ASN A 152 16.73 -12.78 9.04
C ASN A 152 17.81 -12.63 7.95
N GLU A 153 18.56 -13.70 7.72
CA GLU A 153 19.63 -13.75 6.71
C GLU A 153 19.13 -13.52 5.27
N LEU A 154 17.83 -13.75 5.03
CA LEU A 154 17.17 -13.50 3.75
C LEU A 154 16.73 -12.03 3.58
N SER A 155 16.82 -11.21 4.63
CA SER A 155 16.40 -9.82 4.59
C SER A 155 17.51 -8.89 4.08
N VAL A 156 17.20 -8.06 3.09
CA VAL A 156 18.14 -7.12 2.46
C VAL A 156 17.65 -5.69 2.65
N LYS A 157 18.50 -4.81 3.18
CA LYS A 157 18.13 -3.39 3.34
C LYS A 157 17.90 -2.73 1.98
N LEU A 158 16.79 -2.02 1.82
CA LEU A 158 16.53 -1.22 0.62
C LEU A 158 17.54 -0.06 0.54
N LYS A 159 18.29 0.04 -0.57
CA LYS A 159 19.30 1.10 -0.79
C LYS A 159 19.13 1.90 -2.08
N GLY A 160 18.36 1.38 -3.02
CA GLY A 160 18.11 2.05 -4.28
C GLY A 160 16.77 1.60 -4.85
N PHE A 161 16.03 2.56 -5.40
CA PHE A 161 14.72 2.38 -5.98
C PHE A 161 14.47 3.46 -7.03
N ALA A 162 13.49 3.21 -7.89
CA ALA A 162 12.79 4.25 -8.61
C ALA A 162 11.34 4.27 -8.13
N VAL A 163 10.76 5.45 -7.94
CA VAL A 163 9.33 5.58 -7.74
C VAL A 163 8.66 5.34 -9.09
N ASP A 164 7.80 4.33 -9.18
CA ASP A 164 6.99 4.07 -10.37
C ASP A 164 5.80 5.04 -10.38
N PHE A 165 5.00 4.99 -9.30
CA PHE A 165 3.93 5.94 -9.01
C PHE A 165 3.63 5.93 -7.51
N PHE A 166 2.82 6.87 -7.06
CA PHE A 166 2.37 6.94 -5.68
C PHE A 166 0.96 7.51 -5.56
N ILE A 167 0.36 7.28 -4.41
CA ILE A 167 -0.97 7.78 -4.06
C ILE A 167 -0.81 8.55 -2.75
N ASP A 168 -1.52 9.68 -2.62
CA ASP A 168 -1.55 10.42 -1.37
C ASP A 168 -2.13 9.54 -0.25
N ILE A 169 -1.65 9.76 0.97
CA ILE A 169 -1.96 8.86 2.09
C ILE A 169 -3.46 8.80 2.40
N GLU A 170 -4.19 9.91 2.18
CA GLU A 170 -5.62 9.99 2.45
C GLU A 170 -6.43 9.19 1.43
N THR A 171 -6.08 9.25 0.15
CA THR A 171 -6.66 8.38 -0.88
C THR A 171 -6.35 6.92 -0.60
N ALA A 172 -5.12 6.58 -0.21
CA ALA A 172 -4.75 5.20 0.17
C ALA A 172 -5.61 4.68 1.34
N LYS A 173 -5.80 5.48 2.40
CA LYS A 173 -6.69 5.13 3.53
C LYS A 173 -8.12 4.88 3.08
N LYS A 174 -8.68 5.72 2.23
CA LYS A 174 -10.04 5.54 1.71
C LYS A 174 -10.19 4.21 0.97
N ILE A 175 -9.22 3.87 0.11
CA ILE A 175 -9.21 2.60 -0.63
C ILE A 175 -9.19 1.42 0.35
N LEU A 176 -8.23 1.42 1.29
CA LEU A 176 -8.02 0.32 2.22
C LEU A 176 -9.22 0.09 3.16
N THR A 177 -9.94 1.16 3.51
CA THR A 177 -11.11 1.12 4.39
C THR A 177 -12.45 1.00 3.64
N GLY A 178 -12.43 0.90 2.31
CA GLY A 178 -13.64 0.79 1.49
C GLY A 178 -14.52 2.05 1.49
N GLN A 179 -13.95 3.20 1.81
CA GLN A 179 -14.63 4.49 1.72
C GLN A 179 -14.72 4.98 0.27
N GLN A 180 -15.71 5.83 -0.01
CA GLN A 180 -15.88 6.41 -1.34
C GLN A 180 -14.74 7.41 -1.65
N LEU A 181 -14.17 7.29 -2.84
CA LEU A 181 -13.07 8.14 -3.35
C LEU A 181 -13.51 9.58 -3.61
#